data_AF-A0A350PHL5-F1
#
_entry.id   AF-A0A350PHL5-F1
#
_cell.length_a   1.000
_cell.length_b   1.000
_cell.length_c   1.000
_cell.angle_alpha   90.00
_cell.angle_beta   90.00
_cell.angle_gamma   90.00
#
_symmetry.space_group_name_H-M   'P 1'
#
loop_
_entity.id
_entity.type
_entity.pdbx_description
1 polymer ?
#
loop_
_entity_poly.entity_id
_entity_poly.type
_entity_poly.pdbx_seq_one_letter_code
_entity_poly.pdbx_strand_id
1 'polypeptide(L)' 'MIMGIGSLVQQAIRGGLHSGQVVSSTLGLIVNELKEPGALPQFKVDWFKGPDRGKKLWYYKHDLKEAE' A
#
# COMPACT_ATOMS: atom_id res chain seq x y z
N MET A 1 12.90 -2.71 5.44
CA MET A 1 13.54 -3.09 4.16
C MET A 1 13.26 -1.95 3.16
N ILE A 2 13.88 -1.90 1.98
CA ILE A 2 13.67 -0.78 1.04
C ILE A 2 12.46 -1.11 0.17
N MET A 3 11.33 -0.41 0.37
CA MET A 3 10.19 -0.51 -0.53
C MET A 3 10.53 0.07 -1.90
N GLY A 4 10.27 -0.71 -2.95
CA GLY A 4 10.47 -0.34 -4.34
C GLY A 4 9.62 -1.21 -5.26
N ILE A 5 9.82 -1.07 -6.57
CA ILE A 5 9.13 -1.91 -7.55
C ILE A 5 9.44 -3.39 -7.26
N GLY A 6 8.40 -4.22 -7.22
CA GLY A 6 8.52 -5.64 -6.88
C GLY A 6 8.30 -5.96 -5.40
N SER A 7 8.26 -4.95 -4.52
CA SER A 7 7.93 -5.17 -3.11
C SER A 7 6.45 -5.53 -2.94
N LEU A 8 6.18 -6.60 -2.19
CA LEU A 8 4.84 -6.91 -1.71
C LEU A 8 4.49 -5.98 -0.55
N VAL A 9 3.32 -5.37 -0.63
CA VAL A 9 2.84 -4.41 0.36
C VAL A 9 1.43 -4.75 0.81
N GLN A 10 1.14 -4.35 2.04
CA GLN A 10 -0.20 -4.36 2.60
C GLN A 10 -0.63 -2.94 2.93
N GLN A 11 -1.89 -2.62 2.67
CA GLN A 11 -2.48 -1.39 3.17
C GLN A 11 -3.11 -1.68 4.52
N ALA A 12 -2.68 -0.95 5.55
CA ALA A 12 -3.33 -0.97 6.84
C ALA A 12 -4.39 0.14 6.88
N ILE A 13 -5.65 -0.20 6.59
CA ILE A 13 -6.74 0.76 6.79
C ILE A 13 -6.97 0.86 8.31
N ARG A 14 -6.65 2.00 8.92
CA ARG A 14 -7.06 2.24 10.32
C ARG A 14 -8.57 2.52 10.33
N GLY A 15 -9.37 1.47 10.53
CA GLY A 15 -10.78 1.64 10.88
C GLY A 15 -10.90 2.46 12.16
N GLY A 16 -11.67 3.54 12.13
CA GLY A 16 -11.89 4.38 13.31
C GLY A 16 -12.55 3.59 14.44
N LEU A 17 -12.04 3.75 15.66
CA LEU A 17 -12.56 3.57 17.04
C LEU A 17 -13.82 2.72 17.37
N HIS A 18 -14.29 1.84 16.49
CA HIS A 18 -15.32 0.85 16.79
C HIS A 18 -14.74 -0.56 16.54
N SER A 19 -14.48 -1.27 17.62
CA SER A 19 -14.21 -2.72 17.64
C SER A 19 -12.82 -3.24 17.25
N GLY A 20 -11.74 -2.47 17.38
CA GLY A 20 -10.38 -3.03 17.62
C GLY A 20 -9.87 -4.11 16.64
N GLN A 21 -10.48 -4.26 15.47
CA GLN A 21 -10.19 -5.34 14.54
C GLN A 21 -9.29 -4.78 13.45
N VAL A 22 -8.14 -5.43 13.24
CA VAL A 22 -7.26 -5.13 12.12
C VAL A 22 -8.08 -5.31 10.84
N VAL A 23 -8.37 -4.17 10.21
CA VAL A 23 -9.19 -4.02 9.02
C VAL A 23 -8.42 -4.56 7.83
N SER A 24 -8.96 -5.59 7.19
CA SER A 24 -8.62 -6.13 5.86
C SER A 24 -7.16 -5.91 5.42
N SER A 25 -6.29 -6.91 5.62
CA SER A 25 -4.98 -6.96 4.94
C SER A 25 -5.18 -7.12 3.43
N THR A 26 -5.35 -6.01 2.74
CA THR A 26 -5.31 -5.91 1.28
C THR A 26 -3.86 -6.13 0.88
N LEU A 27 -3.56 -7.15 0.06
CA LEU A 27 -2.21 -7.47 -0.41
C LEU A 27 -2.02 -6.99 -1.85
N GLY A 28 -0.92 -6.30 -2.11
CA GLY A 28 -0.61 -5.75 -3.43
C GLY A 28 0.88 -5.75 -3.73
N LEU A 29 1.20 -5.44 -4.98
CA LEU A 29 2.57 -5.35 -5.50
C LEU A 29 2.84 -3.93 -5.97
N ILE A 30 3.98 -3.36 -5.56
CA ILE A 30 4.44 -2.10 -6.13
C ILE A 30 4.87 -2.34 -7.57
N VAL A 31 4.19 -1.69 -8.51
CA VAL A 31 4.48 -1.78 -9.95
C VAL A 31 5.13 -0.51 -10.50
N ASN A 32 5.06 0.60 -9.77
CA ASN A 32 5.76 1.83 -10.14
C ASN A 32 6.09 2.66 -8.89
N GLU A 33 7.12 3.49 -9.00
CA GLU A 33 7.56 4.43 -7.98
C GLU A 33 7.71 5.82 -8.60
N LEU A 34 7.16 6.83 -7.94
CA LEU A 34 7.35 8.23 -8.29
C LEU A 34 8.14 8.92 -7.17
N LYS A 35 9.32 9.41 -7.53
CA LYS A 35 10.23 10.17 -6.66
C LYS A 35 10.54 11.51 -7.33
N GLU A 36 9.85 12.55 -6.88
CA GLU A 36 10.15 13.92 -7.29
C GLU A 36 10.99 14.62 -6.22
N PRO A 37 12.00 15.43 -6.60
CA PRO A 37 12.82 16.17 -5.64
C PRO A 37 11.96 17.08 -4.75
N GLY A 38 12.00 16.86 -3.43
CA GLY A 38 11.23 17.63 -2.46
C GLY A 38 9.80 17.12 -2.21
N ALA A 39 9.34 16.11 -2.94
CA ALA A 39 8.03 15.48 -2.73
C ALA A 39 8.16 14.18 -1.92
N LEU A 40 7.06 13.79 -1.27
CA LEU A 40 6.97 12.47 -0.63
C LEU A 40 6.87 11.38 -1.72
N PRO A 41 7.63 10.27 -1.57
CA PRO A 41 7.59 9.20 -2.55
C PRO A 41 6.22 8.54 -2.59
N GLN A 42 5.73 8.33 -3.81
CA GLN A 42 4.46 7.68 -4.09
C GLN A 42 4.71 6.36 -4.83
N PHE A 43 3.86 5.38 -4.56
CA PHE A 43 3.97 4.05 -5.10
C PHE A 43 2.67 3.65 -5.76
N LYS A 44 2.77 3.15 -6.99
CA LYS A 44 1.63 2.56 -7.68
C LYS A 44 1.55 1.09 -7.28
N VAL A 45 0.45 0.71 -6.66
CA VAL A 45 0.22 -0.65 -6.16
C VAL A 45 -0.86 -1.33 -6.97
N ASP A 46 -0.58 -2.54 -7.43
CA ASP A 46 -1.55 -3.47 -8.03
C ASP A 46 -2.07 -4.42 -6.96
N TRP A 47 -3.37 -4.34 -6.65
CA TRP A 47 -3.96 -5.09 -5.54
C TRP A 47 -4.49 -6.46 -5.97
N PHE A 48 -4.07 -7.50 -5.25
CA PHE A 48 -4.47 -8.88 -5.50
C PHE A 48 -5.67 -9.34 -4.65
N LYS A 49 -5.87 -8.71 -3.49
CA LYS A 49 -6.92 -9.04 -2.51
C LYS A 49 -7.58 -7.75 -2.01
N GLY A 50 -8.79 -7.87 -1.46
CA GLY A 50 -9.52 -6.74 -0.86
C GLY A 50 -10.39 -5.95 -1.86
N PRO A 51 -10.95 -4.82 -1.44
CA PRO A 51 -11.96 -4.06 -2.20
C PRO A 51 -11.41 -3.44 -3.50
N ASP A 52 -10.10 -3.21 -3.57
CA ASP A 52 -9.44 -2.62 -4.74
C ASP A 52 -8.77 -3.65 -5.66
N ARG A 53 -9.12 -4.94 -5.51
CA ARG A 53 -8.60 -6.01 -6.36
C ARG A 53 -8.72 -5.66 -7.84
N GLY A 54 -7.61 -5.78 -8.57
CA GLY A 54 -7.53 -5.50 -10.00
C GLY A 54 -7.40 -4.02 -10.36
N LYS A 55 -7.37 -3.11 -9.37
CA LYS A 55 -7.07 -1.70 -9.56
C LYS A 55 -5.60 -1.41 -9.30
N LYS A 56 -5.07 -0.44 -10.03
CA LYS A 56 -3.73 0.12 -9.84
C LYS A 56 -3.85 1.54 -9.30
N LEU A 57 -3.60 1.71 -8.00
CA LEU A 57 -3.81 2.97 -7.28
C LEU A 57 -2.49 3.50 -6.73
N TRP A 58 -2.39 4.82 -6.57
CA TRP A 58 -1.22 5.47 -5.99
C TRP A 58 -1.38 5.65 -4.48
N TYR A 59 -0.31 5.38 -3.75
CA TYR A 59 -0.25 5.51 -2.29
C TYR A 59 1.04 6.18 -1.85
N TYR A 60 0.99 6.88 -0.72
CA TYR A 60 2.20 7.33 -0.08
C TYR A 60 2.87 6.19 0.67
N LYS A 61 4.19 6.32 0.86
CA LYS A 61 4.97 5.35 1.65
C LYS A 61 4.36 5.00 3.01
N HIS A 62 3.78 5.99 3.70
CA HIS A 62 3.26 5.81 5.06
C HIS A 62 1.93 5.06 5.13
N ASP A 63 1.22 4.95 3.99
CA ASP A 63 -0.03 4.17 3.88
C ASP A 63 0.24 2.68 3.63
N LEU A 64 1.48 2.35 3.23
CA LEU A 64 1.91 1.01 2.87
C LEU A 64 2.81 0.42 3.94
N LYS A 65 2.63 -0.89 4.21
CA LYS A 65 3.54 -1.70 5.01
C LYS A 65 4.12 -2.81 4.14
N GLU A 66 5.39 -3.13 4.33
CA GLU A 66 5.97 -4.32 3.69
C GLU A 66 5.22 -5.57 4.19
N ALA A 67 4.86 -6.46 3.26
CA ALA A 67 4.37 -7.79 3.61
C ALA A 67 5.57 -8.67 3.97
N GLU A 68 5.62 -9.19 5.20
CA GLU A 68 6.56 -10.27 5.60
C GLU A 68 6.21 -11.60 4.91
#